data_AF-A0A2E4P765-F1
#
_entry.id   AF-A0A2E4P765-F1
#
_cell.length_a   1.000
_cell.length_b   1.000
_cell.length_c   1.000
_cell.angle_alpha   90.00
_cell.angle_beta   90.00
_cell.angle_gamma   90.00
#
_symmetry.space_group_name_H-M   'P 1'
#
loop_
_entity.id
_entity.type
_entity.pdbx_description
1 polymer ?
#
loop_
_entity_poly.entity_id
_entity_poly.type
_entity_poly.pdbx_seq_one_letter_code
_entity_poly.pdbx_strand_id
1 'polypeptide(L)' 'MKRTVYLLGFITSFLISSGLLFKIMHWPGANIMLVLGFAFMNIALLPYYFYHKYKAAAV' A
#
# COMPACT_ATOMS: atom_id res chain seq x y z
N MET A 1 17.84 1.28 -2.36
CA MET A 1 16.63 0.45 -2.65
C MET A 1 15.73 0.25 -1.43
N LYS A 2 16.26 0.07 -0.20
CA LYS A 2 15.42 -0.16 1.01
C LYS A 2 14.60 1.06 1.46
N ARG A 3 15.15 2.29 1.36
CA ARG A 3 14.45 3.53 1.80
C ARG A 3 13.09 3.74 1.13
N THR A 4 12.99 3.48 -0.17
CA THR A 4 11.74 3.65 -0.92
C THR A 4 10.69 2.62 -0.49
N VAL A 5 11.09 1.39 -0.18
CA VAL A 5 10.19 0.35 0.35
C VAL A 5 9.72 0.70 1.76
N TYR A 6 10.60 1.21 2.62
CA TYR A 6 10.22 1.68 3.95
C TYR A 6 9.25 2.86 3.90
N LEU A 7 9.49 3.84 3.02
CA LEU A 7 8.58 4.97 2.80
C LEU A 7 7.22 4.52 2.25
N LEU A 8 7.21 3.65 1.23
CA LEU A 8 5.99 3.09 0.66
C LEU A 8 5.22 2.29 1.72
N GLY A 9 5.90 1.42 2.45
CA GLY A 9 5.32 0.63 3.53
C GLY A 9 4.72 1.48 4.65
N PHE A 10 5.41 2.58 5.02
CA PHE A 10 4.92 3.53 6.01
C PHE A 10 3.65 4.25 5.51
N ILE A 11 3.65 4.74 4.27
CA ILE A 11 2.49 5.43 3.66
C ILE A 11 1.30 4.47 3.54
N THR A 12 1.52 3.23 3.10
CA THR A 12 0.43 2.23 2.99
C THR A 12 -0.14 1.87 4.36
N SER A 13 0.72 1.67 5.35
CA SER A 13 0.28 1.34 6.72
C SER A 13 -0.49 2.50 7.34
N PHE A 14 -0.03 3.74 7.12
CA PHE A 14 -0.71 4.94 7.55
C PHE A 14 -2.11 5.05 6.92
N LEU A 15 -2.23 4.94 5.58
CA LEU A 15 -3.52 4.99 4.88
C LEU A 15 -4.51 3.92 5.39
N ILE A 16 -4.04 2.69 5.60
CA ILE A 16 -4.88 1.59 6.09
C ILE A 16 -5.34 1.88 7.52
N SER A 17 -4.45 2.34 8.39
CA SER A 17 -4.78 2.72 9.77
C SER A 17 -5.80 3.86 9.81
N SER A 18 -5.62 4.89 8.97
CA SER A 18 -6.58 5.99 8.85
C SER A 18 -7.95 5.51 8.33
N GLY A 19 -7.96 4.64 7.32
CA GLY A 19 -9.20 4.05 6.79
C GLY A 19 -9.94 3.18 7.81
N LEU A 20 -9.21 2.43 8.64
CA LEU A 20 -9.76 1.67 9.76
C LEU A 20 -10.40 2.60 10.81
N LEU A 21 -9.72 3.70 11.14
CA LEU A 21 -10.26 4.71 12.06
C LEU A 21 -11.59 5.29 11.55
N PHE A 22 -11.64 5.65 10.27
CA PHE A 22 -12.87 6.16 9.63
C PHE A 22 -13.98 5.11 9.63
N LYS A 23 -13.64 3.82 9.52
CA LYS A 23 -14.61 2.73 9.62
C LYS A 23 -15.19 2.60 11.03
N ILE A 24 -14.36 2.73 12.06
CA ILE A 24 -14.79 2.71 13.47
C ILE A 24 -15.69 3.93 13.75
N MET A 25 -15.32 5.10 13.24
CA MET A 25 -16.09 6.33 13.38
C MET A 25 -17.36 6.39 12.52
N HIS A 26 -17.66 5.34 11.73
CA HIS A 26 -18.81 5.28 10.81
C HIS A 26 -18.89 6.44 9.80
N TRP A 27 -17.74 7.09 9.54
CA TRP A 27 -17.71 8.22 8.63
C TRP A 27 -18.00 7.76 7.18
N PRO A 28 -18.78 8.55 6.42
CA PRO A 28 -19.06 8.24 5.02
C PRO A 28 -17.74 8.20 4.23
N GLY A 29 -17.58 7.17 3.40
CA GLY A 29 -16.36 6.98 2.59
C GLY A 29 -15.27 6.10 3.23
N ALA A 30 -15.46 5.60 4.47
CA ALA A 30 -14.50 4.69 5.10
C ALA A 30 -14.16 3.44 4.26
N ASN A 31 -15.17 2.83 3.62
CA ASN A 31 -14.96 1.68 2.74
C ASN A 31 -14.18 2.05 1.48
N ILE A 32 -14.43 3.22 0.89
CA ILE A 32 -13.70 3.69 -0.30
C ILE A 32 -12.24 3.93 0.04
N MET A 33 -11.97 4.55 1.19
CA MET A 33 -10.62 4.83 1.67
C MET A 33 -9.85 3.55 1.98
N LEU A 34 -10.50 2.53 2.55
CA LEU A 34 -9.91 1.21 2.76
C LEU A 34 -9.63 0.46 1.45
N VAL A 35 -10.57 0.46 0.50
CA VAL A 35 -10.38 -0.18 -0.80
C VAL A 35 -9.23 0.50 -1.55
N LEU A 36 -9.15 1.83 -1.52
CA LEU A 36 -8.03 2.57 -2.09
C LEU A 36 -6.71 2.23 -1.39
N GLY A 37 -6.67 2.14 -0.06
CA GLY A 37 -5.48 1.73 0.69
C GLY A 37 -4.99 0.32 0.32
N PHE A 38 -5.90 -0.65 0.20
CA PHE A 38 -5.59 -2.01 -0.23
C PHE A 38 -5.17 -2.10 -1.71
N ALA A 39 -5.83 -1.33 -2.59
CA ALA A 39 -5.46 -1.24 -4.00
C ALA A 39 -4.06 -0.62 -4.15
N PHE A 40 -3.76 0.42 -3.38
CA PHE A 40 -2.45 1.07 -3.39
C PHE A 40 -1.36 0.14 -2.85
N MET A 41 -1.65 -0.64 -1.81
CA MET A 41 -0.73 -1.67 -1.32
C MET A 41 -0.45 -2.71 -2.40
N ASN A 42 -1.46 -3.21 -3.10
CA ASN A 42 -1.27 -4.16 -4.20
C ASN A 42 -0.49 -3.54 -5.36
N ILE A 43 -0.88 -2.36 -5.84
CA ILE A 43 -0.26 -1.71 -7.01
C ILE A 43 1.10 -1.10 -6.70
N ALA A 44 1.44 -0.78 -5.45
CA ALA A 44 2.78 -0.29 -5.11
C ALA A 44 3.74 -1.44 -4.77
N LEU A 45 3.30 -2.46 -4.02
CA LEU A 45 4.15 -3.60 -3.68
C LEU A 45 4.34 -4.58 -4.84
N LEU A 46 3.29 -4.95 -5.60
CA LEU A 46 3.43 -5.95 -6.67
C LEU A 46 4.45 -5.52 -7.74
N PRO A 47 4.34 -4.37 -8.41
CA PRO A 47 5.29 -4.01 -9.45
C PRO A 47 6.68 -3.76 -8.86
N TYR A 48 6.79 -3.30 -7.61
CA TYR A 48 8.11 -3.25 -6.96
C TYR A 48 8.72 -4.65 -6.80
N TYR A 49 7.92 -5.62 -6.35
CA TYR A 49 8.35 -7.01 -6.17
C TYR A 49 8.67 -7.70 -7.51
N PHE A 50 7.80 -7.55 -8.50
CA PHE A 50 8.01 -8.08 -9.85
C PHE A 50 9.19 -7.41 -10.55
N TYR A 51 9.36 -6.09 -10.46
CA TYR A 51 10.51 -5.40 -11.04
C TYR A 51 11.83 -5.91 -10.44
N HIS A 52 11.85 -6.19 -9.13
CA HIS A 52 13.02 -6.78 -8.50
C HIS A 52 13.27 -8.22 -8.98
N LYS A 53 12.22 -9.04 -9.08
CA LYS A 53 12.31 -10.40 -9.62
C LYS A 53 12.74 -10.46 -11.08
N TYR A 54 12.19 -9.61 -11.95
CA TYR A 54 12.57 -9.53 -13.36
C TYR A 54 14.01 -9.04 -13.53
N LYS A 55 14.45 -8.04 -12.74
CA LYS A 55 15.84 -7.57 -12.79
C LYS A 55 16.83 -8.59 -12.21
N ALA A 56 16.40 -9.40 -11.25
CA ALA A 56 17.21 -10.48 -10.68
C ALA A 56 17.24 -11.76 -11.54
N ALA A 57 16.24 -11.97 -12.39
CA ALA A 57 16.15 -13.11 -13.31
C ALA A 57 16.77 -12.83 -14.69
N ALA A 58 17.03 -11.56 -15.03
CA ALA A 58 17.67 -11.15 -16.27
C ALA A 58 19.21 -11.11 -16.19
N VAL A 59 19.82 -11.74 -15.18
CA VAL A 59 21.28 -11.91 -15.01
C VAL A 59 21.58 -13.37 -14.73
#